data_AF-A0AAD9HBG3-F1
#
_entry.id   AF-A0AAD9HBG3-F1
#
_cell.length_a   1.000
_cell.length_b   1.000
_cell.length_c   1.000
_cell.angle_alpha   90.00
_cell.angle_beta   90.00
_cell.angle_gamma   90.00
#
_symmetry.space_group_name_H-M   'P 1'
#
loop_
_entity.id
_entity.type
_entity.pdbx_description
1 polymer ?
#
loop_
_entity_poly.entity_id
_entity_poly.type
_entity_poly.pdbx_seq_one_letter_code
_entity_poly.pdbx_strand_id
1 'polypeptide(L)'
;MCRLSSIAVIAIVALIALAHAQDLEACLDSAGLITSFPGTNASFPDDILSWQRRITPTPAGVAWPRTADEVAAALACAREAKVLVAARDGGHCYGSYSLPNAGLTINMTNFQEVSYDDWLWKTHGARFPHVRANMVGLIGSSIGGGFGSLSRMLGTPMDFLQGATYMLYNGTVVNASRTENPDLFWALQGAGSSYGIILSLTTKTWKPTYQQAINYTIALADSSPGAGVDALLAIQDHYLAGRWPDELTMRWSLTAPPYTGSGFYWGNPDDFDALLEPLVAELPDGTQLTRTDGLEPFRAQLAAEGVPLRGFVNYRDTALTVDQWSGRLYGDNYAKLQQLKTVYDPEGMFTAHPQSIPLPGQQPPAAVN
;
A
#
# COMPACT_ATOMS: atom_id res chain seq x y z
N MET A 1 44.98 -6.76 15.81
CA MET A 1 44.48 -7.99 15.14
C MET A 1 42.96 -8.01 14.92
N CYS A 2 42.11 -7.36 15.74
CA CYS A 2 40.65 -7.32 15.50
C CYS A 2 40.18 -6.55 14.25
N ARG A 3 40.86 -5.47 13.81
CA ARG A 3 40.40 -4.63 12.68
C ARG A 3 40.65 -5.20 11.28
N LEU A 4 41.66 -6.05 11.12
CA LEU A 4 41.97 -6.71 9.84
C LEU A 4 40.97 -7.82 9.50
N SER A 5 40.40 -8.47 10.53
CA SER A 5 39.41 -9.54 10.37
C SER A 5 38.05 -8.99 9.91
N SER A 6 37.62 -7.83 10.42
CA SER A 6 36.36 -7.18 10.03
C SER A 6 36.36 -6.67 8.58
N ILE A 7 37.48 -6.12 8.10
CA ILE A 7 37.59 -5.63 6.71
C ILE A 7 37.56 -6.80 5.72
N ALA A 8 38.25 -7.90 6.03
CA ALA A 8 38.23 -9.10 5.20
C ALA A 8 36.83 -9.73 5.12
N VAL A 9 36.10 -9.80 6.25
CA VAL A 9 34.72 -10.30 6.29
C VAL A 9 33.77 -9.42 5.47
N ILE A 10 33.86 -8.08 5.60
CA ILE A 10 33.04 -7.16 4.81
C ILE A 10 33.33 -7.30 3.30
N ALA A 11 34.60 -7.43 2.92
CA ALA A 11 34.99 -7.63 1.52
C ALA A 11 34.48 -8.96 0.95
N ILE A 12 34.54 -10.05 1.73
CA ILE A 12 34.02 -11.36 1.33
C ILE A 12 32.49 -11.34 1.17
N VAL A 13 31.77 -10.72 2.11
CA VAL A 13 30.31 -10.59 2.02
C VAL A 13 29.89 -9.76 0.80
N ALA A 14 30.61 -8.66 0.51
CA ALA A 14 30.36 -7.85 -0.68
C ALA A 14 30.63 -8.62 -1.99
N LEU A 15 31.70 -9.41 -2.04
CA LEU A 15 32.04 -10.26 -3.19
C LEU A 15 31.00 -11.36 -3.43
N ILE A 16 30.52 -12.00 -2.36
CA ILE A 16 29.48 -13.03 -2.45
C ILE A 16 28.17 -12.42 -2.96
N ALA A 17 27.75 -11.27 -2.42
CA ALA A 17 26.56 -10.57 -2.90
C ALA A 17 26.67 -10.16 -4.37
N LEU A 18 27.86 -9.74 -4.82
CA LEU A 18 28.12 -9.44 -6.24
C LEU A 18 27.99 -10.68 -7.13
N ALA A 19 28.54 -11.82 -6.71
CA ALA A 19 28.48 -13.08 -7.46
C ALA A 19 27.03 -13.57 -7.59
N HIS A 20 26.25 -13.54 -6.50
CA HIS A 20 24.83 -13.89 -6.55
C HIS A 20 24.02 -12.98 -7.48
N ALA A 21 24.35 -11.69 -7.54
CA ALA A 21 23.69 -10.76 -8.45
C ALA A 21 24.01 -11.05 -9.93
N GLN A 22 25.26 -11.43 -10.23
CA GLN A 22 25.68 -11.81 -11.60
C GLN A 22 25.01 -13.11 -12.06
N ASP A 23 24.96 -14.12 -11.19
CA ASP A 23 24.29 -15.39 -11.50
C ASP A 23 22.77 -15.17 -11.71
N LEU A 24 22.17 -14.30 -10.90
CA LEU A 24 20.76 -13.92 -11.02
C LEU A 24 20.48 -13.21 -12.36
N GLU A 25 21.30 -12.23 -12.72
CA GLU A 25 21.18 -11.50 -13.99
C GLU A 25 21.26 -12.45 -15.18
N ALA A 26 22.28 -13.30 -15.24
CA ALA A 26 22.46 -14.27 -16.31
C ALA A 26 21.29 -15.25 -16.44
N CYS A 27 20.73 -15.71 -15.32
CA CYS A 27 19.56 -16.59 -15.30
C CYS A 27 18.32 -15.89 -15.86
N LEU A 28 18.03 -14.67 -15.39
CA LEU A 28 16.85 -13.91 -15.82
C LEU A 28 16.94 -13.52 -17.30
N ASP A 29 18.12 -13.15 -17.78
CA ASP A 29 18.37 -12.85 -19.19
C ASP A 29 18.18 -14.11 -20.06
N SER A 30 18.66 -15.27 -19.60
CA SER A 30 18.47 -16.55 -20.29
C SER A 30 16.99 -16.97 -20.34
N ALA A 31 16.21 -16.59 -19.32
CA ALA A 31 14.77 -16.77 -19.28
C ALA A 31 14.00 -15.72 -20.11
N GLY A 32 14.70 -14.74 -20.71
CA GLY A 32 14.11 -13.74 -21.60
C GLY A 32 13.31 -12.64 -20.89
N LEU A 33 13.56 -12.43 -19.59
CA LEU A 33 12.91 -11.37 -18.84
C LEU A 33 13.48 -9.99 -19.20
N ILE A 34 12.65 -8.96 -19.05
CA ILE A 34 13.12 -7.59 -18.99
C ILE A 34 13.72 -7.39 -17.59
N THR A 35 14.98 -6.96 -17.54
CA THR A 35 15.77 -6.86 -16.32
C THR A 35 16.47 -5.50 -16.21
N SER A 36 16.87 -5.17 -14.99
CA SER A 36 17.67 -3.98 -14.68
C SER A 36 18.56 -4.29 -13.50
N PHE A 37 19.87 -4.16 -13.74
CA PHE A 37 20.91 -4.49 -12.79
C PHE A 37 21.90 -3.33 -12.62
N PRO A 38 22.49 -3.17 -11.42
CA PRO A 38 23.49 -2.16 -11.18
C PRO A 38 24.72 -2.39 -12.04
N GLY A 39 25.13 -1.38 -12.81
CA GLY A 39 26.31 -1.44 -13.69
C GLY A 39 26.01 -1.95 -15.10
N THR A 40 24.91 -2.66 -15.31
CA THR A 40 24.44 -3.08 -16.65
C THR A 40 23.47 -2.06 -17.23
N ASN A 41 22.48 -1.61 -16.46
CA ASN A 41 21.43 -0.72 -16.93
C ASN A 41 21.61 0.69 -16.35
N ALA A 42 21.75 1.68 -17.22
CA ALA A 42 21.88 3.08 -16.81
C ALA A 42 20.62 3.61 -16.09
N SER A 43 19.45 3.00 -16.36
CA SER A 43 18.17 3.33 -15.71
C SER A 43 18.03 2.77 -14.30
N PHE A 44 18.91 1.85 -13.87
CA PHE A 44 18.77 1.14 -12.60
C PHE A 44 18.51 2.05 -11.39
N PRO A 45 19.18 3.22 -11.23
CA PRO A 45 18.88 4.15 -10.12
C PRO A 45 17.44 4.66 -10.11
N ASP A 46 16.82 4.85 -11.28
CA ASP A 46 15.42 5.27 -11.43
C ASP A 46 14.45 4.09 -11.26
N ASP A 47 14.86 2.89 -11.68
CA ASP A 47 14.05 1.68 -11.55
C ASP A 47 13.85 1.25 -10.09
N ILE A 48 14.83 1.58 -9.23
CA ILE A 48 14.79 1.30 -7.77
C ILE A 48 14.33 2.51 -6.96
N LEU A 49 13.81 3.55 -7.59
CA LEU A 49 13.52 4.80 -6.92
C LEU A 49 12.44 4.61 -5.85
N SER A 50 12.85 4.80 -4.61
CA SER A 50 11.98 4.74 -3.45
C SER A 50 11.01 5.93 -3.47
N TRP A 51 9.73 5.65 -3.20
CA TRP A 51 8.76 6.70 -2.89
C TRP A 51 9.25 7.60 -1.76
N GLN A 52 9.72 6.95 -0.69
CA GLN A 52 10.24 7.62 0.47
C GLN A 52 11.74 7.89 0.27
N ARG A 53 12.06 9.11 -0.15
CA ARG A 53 13.42 9.53 -0.56
C ARG A 53 14.48 9.46 0.53
N ARG A 54 14.08 9.42 1.81
CA ARG A 54 15.03 9.21 2.92
C ARG A 54 15.61 7.79 2.93
N ILE A 55 14.90 6.80 2.37
CA ILE A 55 15.33 5.40 2.33
C ILE A 55 16.07 5.16 1.02
N THR A 56 17.31 4.68 1.10
CA THR A 56 18.13 4.29 -0.04
C THR A 56 18.30 2.76 -0.08
N PRO A 57 17.34 2.02 -0.68
CA PRO A 57 17.44 0.58 -0.81
C PRO A 57 18.49 0.19 -1.86
N THR A 58 19.03 -1.01 -1.73
CA THR A 58 20.07 -1.56 -2.62
C THR A 58 19.69 -2.97 -3.10
N PRO A 59 18.63 -3.13 -3.92
CA PRO A 59 18.29 -4.43 -4.48
C PRO A 59 19.40 -4.96 -5.40
N ALA A 60 19.47 -6.28 -5.54
CA ALA A 60 20.41 -6.93 -6.46
C ALA A 60 20.02 -6.66 -7.91
N GLY A 61 18.72 -6.68 -8.20
CA GLY A 61 18.17 -6.42 -9.53
C GLY A 61 16.66 -6.22 -9.48
N VAL A 62 16.11 -5.83 -10.62
CA VAL A 62 14.66 -5.73 -10.86
C VAL A 62 14.31 -6.56 -12.09
N ALA A 63 13.20 -7.29 -12.04
CA ALA A 63 12.61 -8.00 -13.17
C ALA A 63 11.20 -7.46 -13.46
N TRP A 64 10.84 -7.33 -14.74
CA TRP A 64 9.54 -6.87 -15.21
C TRP A 64 8.83 -7.99 -15.98
N PRO A 65 8.29 -8.99 -15.28
CA PRO A 65 7.55 -10.05 -15.95
C PRO A 65 6.32 -9.49 -16.67
N ARG A 66 5.96 -10.13 -17.77
CA ARG A 66 4.79 -9.82 -18.60
C ARG A 66 3.71 -10.89 -18.48
N THR A 67 4.08 -12.09 -18.04
CA THR A 67 3.20 -13.26 -17.91
C THR A 67 3.45 -13.96 -16.58
N ALA A 68 2.49 -14.78 -16.15
CA ALA A 68 2.67 -15.61 -14.96
C ALA A 68 3.89 -16.54 -15.10
N ASP A 69 4.16 -17.07 -16.29
CA ASP A 69 5.32 -17.92 -16.55
C ASP A 69 6.65 -17.17 -16.36
N GLU A 70 6.72 -15.89 -16.75
CA GLU A 70 7.89 -15.06 -16.46
C GLU A 70 8.05 -14.79 -14.96
N VAL A 71 6.96 -14.64 -14.20
CA VAL A 71 7.02 -14.56 -12.72
C VAL A 71 7.61 -15.85 -12.15
N ALA A 72 7.16 -17.02 -12.64
CA ALA A 72 7.66 -18.32 -12.18
C ALA A 72 9.15 -18.50 -12.52
N ALA A 73 9.58 -18.09 -13.72
CA ALA A 73 10.98 -18.11 -14.11
C ALA A 73 11.83 -17.17 -13.24
N ALA A 74 11.35 -15.97 -12.93
CA ALA A 74 12.04 -15.06 -12.02
C ALA A 74 12.21 -15.63 -10.61
N LEU A 75 11.17 -16.30 -10.08
CA LEU A 75 11.25 -16.99 -8.79
C LEU A 75 12.24 -18.16 -8.83
N ALA A 76 12.27 -18.92 -9.92
CA ALA A 76 13.24 -20.00 -10.10
C ALA A 76 14.69 -19.48 -10.08
N CYS A 77 14.97 -18.41 -10.82
CA CYS A 77 16.28 -17.75 -10.81
C CYS A 77 16.64 -17.19 -9.43
N ALA A 78 15.68 -16.57 -8.73
CA ALA A 78 15.89 -16.07 -7.38
C ALA A 78 16.23 -17.20 -6.39
N ARG A 79 15.59 -18.36 -6.51
CA ARG A 79 15.85 -19.55 -5.68
C ARG A 79 17.26 -20.10 -5.95
N GLU A 80 17.64 -20.23 -7.21
CA GLU A 80 18.97 -20.70 -7.60
C GLU A 80 20.07 -19.75 -7.10
N ALA A 81 19.86 -18.44 -7.26
CA ALA A 81 20.75 -17.40 -6.74
C ALA A 81 20.65 -17.19 -5.23
N LYS A 82 19.70 -17.85 -4.53
CA LYS A 82 19.47 -17.74 -3.07
C LYS A 82 19.23 -16.31 -2.59
N VAL A 83 18.51 -15.51 -3.39
CA VAL A 83 18.14 -14.14 -3.05
C VAL A 83 16.70 -14.06 -2.57
N LEU A 84 16.43 -13.11 -1.68
CA LEU A 84 15.07 -12.81 -1.24
C LEU A 84 14.29 -12.08 -2.34
N VAL A 85 12.97 -12.21 -2.33
CA VAL A 85 12.10 -11.64 -3.36
C VAL A 85 11.04 -10.75 -2.74
N ALA A 86 10.80 -9.58 -3.35
CA ALA A 86 9.61 -8.77 -3.07
C ALA A 86 8.90 -8.38 -4.37
N ALA A 87 7.57 -8.47 -4.36
CA ALA A 87 6.75 -7.92 -5.43
C ALA A 87 6.62 -6.40 -5.29
N ARG A 88 6.69 -5.69 -6.42
CA ARG A 88 6.45 -4.24 -6.52
C ARG A 88 5.24 -3.99 -7.41
N ASP A 89 4.16 -3.56 -6.77
CA ASP A 89 2.97 -2.95 -7.39
C ASP A 89 3.26 -1.44 -7.60
N GLY A 90 2.36 -0.52 -7.26
CA GLY A 90 2.56 0.94 -7.38
C GLY A 90 3.70 1.58 -6.56
N GLY A 91 4.57 0.82 -5.90
CA GLY A 91 5.83 1.33 -5.32
C GLY A 91 5.71 2.35 -4.17
N HIS A 92 4.51 2.59 -3.64
CA HIS A 92 4.19 3.67 -2.70
C HIS A 92 4.42 3.30 -1.21
N CYS A 93 5.12 2.20 -0.94
CA CYS A 93 5.38 1.76 0.43
C CYS A 93 6.32 2.74 1.15
N TYR A 94 5.91 3.23 2.32
CA TYR A 94 6.71 4.19 3.12
C TYR A 94 7.97 3.59 3.73
N GLY A 95 8.03 2.25 3.82
CA GLY A 95 9.22 1.50 4.23
C GLY A 95 9.99 0.88 3.06
N SER A 96 9.57 1.17 1.82
CA SER A 96 10.21 0.65 0.59
C SER A 96 10.29 -0.89 0.54
N TYR A 97 9.31 -1.58 1.11
CA TYR A 97 9.31 -3.04 1.28
C TYR A 97 9.33 -3.85 -0.01
N SER A 98 9.02 -3.22 -1.14
CA SER A 98 9.13 -3.84 -2.46
C SER A 98 10.55 -3.77 -3.04
N LEU A 99 11.54 -3.26 -2.30
CA LEU A 99 12.92 -3.06 -2.76
C LEU A 99 13.89 -3.72 -1.75
N PRO A 100 13.98 -5.06 -1.74
CA PRO A 100 14.77 -5.81 -0.78
C PRO A 100 16.26 -5.60 -1.02
N ASN A 101 17.04 -5.30 0.02
CA ASN A 101 18.49 -5.21 -0.11
C ASN A 101 19.10 -6.55 -0.53
N ALA A 102 19.98 -6.53 -1.55
CA ALA A 102 20.57 -7.71 -2.17
C ALA A 102 19.54 -8.77 -2.62
N GLY A 103 18.27 -8.38 -2.76
CA GLY A 103 17.18 -9.23 -3.22
C GLY A 103 16.72 -8.85 -4.63
N LEU A 104 15.84 -9.67 -5.18
CA LEU A 104 15.17 -9.40 -6.45
C LEU A 104 13.86 -8.65 -6.20
N THR A 105 13.68 -7.53 -6.90
CA THR A 105 12.38 -6.90 -7.04
C THR A 105 11.66 -7.47 -8.26
N ILE A 106 10.47 -8.03 -8.08
CA ILE A 106 9.60 -8.41 -9.20
C ILE A 106 8.55 -7.32 -9.40
N ASN A 107 8.73 -6.52 -10.45
CA ASN A 107 7.88 -5.38 -10.76
C ASN A 107 6.66 -5.81 -11.57
N MET A 108 5.49 -5.74 -10.93
CA MET A 108 4.21 -6.21 -11.45
C MET A 108 3.50 -5.16 -12.31
N THR A 109 4.19 -4.10 -12.76
CA THR A 109 3.61 -3.01 -13.58
C THR A 109 2.89 -3.51 -14.84
N ASN A 110 3.24 -4.68 -15.38
CA ASN A 110 2.55 -5.24 -16.57
C ASN A 110 1.24 -5.97 -16.24
N PHE A 111 0.91 -6.18 -14.95
CA PHE A 111 -0.29 -6.89 -14.48
C PHE A 111 -1.37 -5.88 -14.09
N GLN A 112 -1.93 -5.18 -15.08
CA GLN A 112 -2.95 -4.11 -14.88
C GLN A 112 -4.34 -4.49 -15.37
N GLU A 113 -4.56 -5.76 -15.74
CA GLU A 113 -5.86 -6.20 -16.24
C GLU A 113 -6.93 -6.07 -15.14
N VAL A 114 -8.08 -5.54 -15.53
CA VAL A 114 -9.27 -5.44 -14.68
C VAL A 114 -10.43 -6.06 -15.43
N SER A 115 -11.04 -7.08 -14.84
CA SER A 115 -12.29 -7.69 -15.30
C SER A 115 -13.40 -7.43 -14.30
N TYR A 116 -14.64 -7.39 -14.80
CA TYR A 116 -15.83 -7.10 -13.99
C TYR A 116 -17.06 -7.78 -14.59
N ASP A 117 -18.04 -8.09 -13.74
CA ASP A 117 -19.34 -8.59 -14.20
C ASP A 117 -20.12 -7.45 -14.86
N ASP A 118 -20.42 -7.62 -16.14
CA ASP A 118 -20.64 -6.57 -17.15
C ASP A 118 -21.74 -5.53 -16.83
N TRP A 119 -22.73 -5.89 -16.01
CA TRP A 119 -23.93 -5.09 -15.80
C TRP A 119 -23.75 -3.89 -14.85
N LEU A 120 -22.99 -4.03 -13.77
CA LEU A 120 -22.89 -2.96 -12.76
C LEU A 120 -21.95 -1.83 -13.22
N TRP A 121 -20.81 -2.20 -13.81
CA TRP A 121 -19.79 -1.25 -14.24
C TRP A 121 -20.27 -0.42 -15.44
N LYS A 122 -20.77 -1.07 -16.49
CA LYS A 122 -21.18 -0.40 -17.74
C LYS A 122 -22.46 0.41 -17.60
N THR A 123 -23.38 0.03 -16.70
CA THR A 123 -24.70 0.68 -16.60
C THR A 123 -24.82 1.65 -15.42
N HIS A 124 -24.06 1.47 -14.34
CA HIS A 124 -24.27 2.21 -13.09
C HIS A 124 -23.01 2.84 -12.47
N GLY A 125 -21.81 2.58 -13.01
CA GLY A 125 -20.56 3.12 -12.45
C GLY A 125 -20.24 2.53 -11.08
N ALA A 126 -20.04 1.20 -11.01
CA ALA A 126 -19.76 0.49 -9.76
C ALA A 126 -18.62 1.12 -8.95
N ARG A 127 -18.76 1.12 -7.63
CA ARG A 127 -17.78 1.66 -6.68
C ARG A 127 -17.14 0.53 -5.90
N PHE A 128 -15.91 0.74 -5.47
CA PHE A 128 -15.25 -0.08 -4.48
C PHE A 128 -14.49 0.85 -3.51
N PRO A 129 -14.36 0.51 -2.22
CA PRO A 129 -13.57 1.31 -1.30
C PRO A 129 -12.09 1.19 -1.66
N HIS A 130 -11.40 2.32 -1.73
CA HIS A 130 -9.97 2.37 -2.02
C HIS A 130 -9.30 3.57 -1.37
N VAL A 131 -7.97 3.56 -1.40
CA VAL A 131 -7.14 4.69 -0.98
C VAL A 131 -7.31 5.88 -1.94
N ARG A 132 -7.17 7.10 -1.44
CA ARG A 132 -7.45 8.31 -2.25
C ARG A 132 -6.45 8.59 -3.37
N ALA A 133 -5.20 8.17 -3.21
CA ALA A 133 -4.12 8.52 -4.13
C ALA A 133 -4.08 7.57 -5.33
N ASN A 134 -4.09 8.14 -6.54
CA ASN A 134 -4.13 7.41 -7.80
C ASN A 134 -2.83 6.66 -8.15
N MET A 135 -1.70 6.99 -7.53
CA MET A 135 -0.43 6.28 -7.73
C MET A 135 -0.23 5.08 -6.78
N VAL A 136 -1.15 4.82 -5.85
CA VAL A 136 -1.00 3.70 -4.92
C VAL A 136 -1.41 2.40 -5.60
N GLY A 137 -0.55 1.38 -5.49
CA GLY A 137 -0.84 0.03 -5.97
C GLY A 137 -2.11 -0.55 -5.35
N LEU A 138 -2.98 -1.10 -6.20
CA LEU A 138 -4.28 -1.61 -5.79
C LEU A 138 -4.15 -2.85 -4.89
N ILE A 139 -3.23 -3.77 -5.22
CA ILE A 139 -3.05 -5.01 -4.47
C ILE A 139 -2.47 -4.68 -3.10
N GLY A 140 -1.37 -3.93 -3.07
CA GLY A 140 -0.69 -3.59 -1.83
C GLY A 140 -1.58 -2.83 -0.84
N SER A 141 -2.42 -1.93 -1.33
CA SER A 141 -3.38 -1.21 -0.48
C SER A 141 -4.55 -2.09 -0.03
N SER A 142 -5.04 -2.98 -0.87
CA SER A 142 -6.17 -3.87 -0.55
C SER A 142 -5.84 -4.92 0.52
N ILE A 143 -4.60 -5.40 0.57
CA ILE A 143 -4.17 -6.41 1.56
C ILE A 143 -3.73 -5.79 2.89
N GLY A 144 -3.52 -4.47 2.94
CA GLY A 144 -3.10 -3.72 4.12
C GLY A 144 -4.22 -2.89 4.74
N GLY A 145 -5.48 -3.24 4.48
CA GLY A 145 -6.65 -2.43 4.79
C GLY A 145 -7.01 -1.53 3.61
N GLY A 146 -6.33 -0.39 3.50
CA GLY A 146 -6.58 0.63 2.47
C GLY A 146 -7.73 1.57 2.88
N PHE A 147 -7.40 2.79 3.29
CA PHE A 147 -8.42 3.74 3.78
C PHE A 147 -8.58 4.95 2.86
N GLY A 148 -9.81 5.24 2.47
CA GLY A 148 -10.20 6.44 1.73
C GLY A 148 -11.65 6.86 1.94
N SER A 149 -12.16 7.73 1.06
CA SER A 149 -13.40 8.49 1.25
C SER A 149 -14.69 7.67 1.27
N LEU A 150 -14.65 6.39 0.91
CA LEU A 150 -15.80 5.49 1.00
C LEU A 150 -15.74 4.57 2.22
N SER A 151 -14.66 4.60 3.00
CA SER A 151 -14.41 3.54 3.99
C SER A 151 -15.29 3.58 5.21
N ARG A 152 -15.89 4.75 5.52
CA ARG A 152 -16.91 4.84 6.57
C ARG A 152 -18.18 4.10 6.17
N MET A 153 -18.64 4.32 4.94
CA MET A 153 -19.87 3.72 4.41
C MET A 153 -19.68 2.25 3.99
N LEU A 154 -18.53 1.92 3.43
CA LEU A 154 -18.29 0.64 2.74
C LEU A 154 -17.10 -0.14 3.29
N GLY A 155 -16.54 0.21 4.45
CA GLY A 155 -15.33 -0.44 4.97
C GLY A 155 -14.11 -0.28 4.06
N THR A 156 -13.06 -1.05 4.33
CA THR A 156 -11.81 -1.04 3.55
C THR A 156 -11.85 -2.09 2.43
N PRO A 157 -11.07 -1.98 1.33
CA PRO A 157 -11.01 -3.03 0.31
C PRO A 157 -10.69 -4.41 0.89
N MET A 158 -9.91 -4.48 1.97
CA MET A 158 -9.59 -5.74 2.66
C MET A 158 -10.83 -6.47 3.20
N ASP A 159 -11.84 -5.74 3.65
CA ASP A 159 -13.07 -6.30 4.26
C ASP A 159 -13.90 -7.09 3.24
N PHE A 160 -13.71 -6.82 1.95
CA PHE A 160 -14.55 -7.33 0.89
C PHE A 160 -13.83 -8.12 -0.19
N LEU A 161 -12.56 -8.45 0.04
CA LEU A 161 -11.86 -9.46 -0.74
C LEU A 161 -12.69 -10.75 -0.77
N GLN A 162 -12.84 -11.31 -1.97
CA GLN A 162 -13.51 -12.59 -2.23
C GLN A 162 -12.50 -13.71 -2.47
N GLY A 163 -11.34 -13.36 -3.03
CA GLY A 163 -10.24 -14.29 -3.23
C GLY A 163 -9.01 -13.62 -3.83
N ALA A 164 -7.94 -14.40 -3.91
CA ALA A 164 -6.68 -14.03 -4.54
C ALA A 164 -6.06 -15.23 -5.25
N THR A 165 -5.37 -15.00 -6.36
CA THR A 165 -4.48 -15.99 -6.96
C THR A 165 -3.05 -15.66 -6.58
N TYR A 166 -2.39 -16.59 -5.91
CA TYR A 166 -0.99 -16.50 -5.48
C TYR A 166 -0.10 -17.35 -6.36
N MET A 167 1.09 -16.85 -6.66
CA MET A 167 2.24 -17.67 -7.05
C MET A 167 3.16 -17.81 -5.84
N LEU A 168 3.36 -19.06 -5.40
CA LEU A 168 4.23 -19.41 -4.27
C LEU A 168 5.70 -19.41 -4.69
N TYR A 169 6.59 -19.56 -3.71
CA TYR A 169 8.05 -19.47 -3.89
C TYR A 169 8.60 -20.40 -4.99
N ASN A 170 7.99 -21.57 -5.17
CA ASN A 170 8.40 -22.58 -6.15
C ASN A 170 7.72 -22.44 -7.52
N GLY A 171 6.98 -21.36 -7.76
CA GLY A 171 6.21 -21.14 -8.99
C GLY A 171 4.83 -21.79 -9.02
N THR A 172 4.43 -22.55 -7.98
CA THR A 172 3.09 -23.13 -7.90
C THR A 172 2.04 -22.03 -7.76
N VAL A 173 1.00 -22.08 -8.60
CA VAL A 173 -0.15 -21.18 -8.51
C VAL A 173 -1.24 -21.81 -7.64
N VAL A 174 -1.74 -21.05 -6.66
CA VAL A 174 -2.82 -21.47 -5.77
C VAL A 174 -3.86 -20.35 -5.65
N ASN A 175 -5.13 -20.71 -5.46
CA ASN A 175 -6.16 -19.75 -5.10
C ASN A 175 -6.39 -19.73 -3.60
N ALA A 176 -6.59 -18.54 -3.05
CA ALA A 176 -6.91 -18.31 -1.65
C ALA A 176 -8.29 -17.64 -1.59
N SER A 177 -9.24 -18.27 -0.89
CA SER A 177 -10.59 -17.79 -0.64
C SER A 177 -11.10 -18.35 0.69
N ARG A 178 -12.35 -18.05 1.07
CA ARG A 178 -12.95 -18.64 2.27
C ARG A 178 -13.12 -20.17 2.20
N THR A 179 -13.05 -20.75 1.01
CA THR A 179 -13.32 -22.18 0.78
C THR A 179 -12.14 -22.95 0.15
N GLU A 180 -11.08 -22.25 -0.27
CA GLU A 180 -9.87 -22.83 -0.88
C GLU A 180 -8.65 -22.12 -0.28
N ASN A 181 -7.70 -22.86 0.31
CA ASN A 181 -6.59 -22.29 1.10
C ASN A 181 -7.04 -21.16 2.06
N PRO A 182 -8.01 -21.41 2.96
CA PRO A 182 -8.64 -20.38 3.79
C PRO A 182 -7.72 -19.74 4.82
N ASP A 183 -6.66 -20.44 5.20
CA ASP A 183 -5.57 -19.97 6.04
C ASP A 183 -4.65 -18.98 5.30
N LEU A 184 -4.28 -19.26 4.04
CA LEU A 184 -3.61 -18.28 3.19
C LEU A 184 -4.49 -17.06 2.93
N PHE A 185 -5.79 -17.25 2.70
CA PHE A 185 -6.74 -16.16 2.53
C PHE A 185 -6.89 -15.30 3.79
N TRP A 186 -6.84 -15.94 4.97
CA TRP A 186 -6.80 -15.21 6.24
C TRP A 186 -5.50 -14.41 6.40
N ALA A 187 -4.34 -14.99 6.05
CA ALA A 187 -3.05 -14.30 6.12
C ALA A 187 -2.92 -13.16 5.10
N LEU A 188 -3.57 -13.29 3.94
CA LEU A 188 -3.67 -12.25 2.90
C LEU A 188 -4.17 -10.93 3.49
N GLN A 189 -5.14 -10.96 4.40
CA GLN A 189 -5.78 -9.80 5.01
C GLN A 189 -4.92 -9.18 6.14
N GLY A 190 -3.73 -8.70 5.79
CA GLY A 190 -2.84 -7.93 6.68
C GLY A 190 -1.37 -8.35 6.63
N ALA A 191 -1.07 -9.57 6.16
CA ALA A 191 0.29 -10.10 6.05
C ALA A 191 0.59 -10.68 4.65
N GLY A 192 -0.28 -10.42 3.65
CA GLY A 192 -0.32 -11.13 2.38
C GLY A 192 0.95 -11.10 1.54
N SER A 193 1.77 -10.05 1.64
CA SER A 193 3.04 -9.95 0.90
C SER A 193 4.10 -10.94 1.37
N SER A 194 3.92 -11.57 2.53
CA SER A 194 4.90 -12.49 3.12
C SER A 194 4.76 -13.94 2.64
N TYR A 195 3.85 -14.26 1.72
CA TYR A 195 3.52 -15.65 1.38
C TYR A 195 3.63 -16.00 -0.10
N GLY A 196 3.91 -15.03 -0.96
CA GLY A 196 3.94 -15.22 -2.40
C GLY A 196 3.72 -13.92 -3.17
N ILE A 197 3.68 -14.06 -4.49
CA ILE A 197 3.31 -12.98 -5.40
C ILE A 197 1.82 -13.11 -5.69
N ILE A 198 1.05 -12.08 -5.33
CA ILE A 198 -0.37 -12.01 -5.67
C ILE A 198 -0.48 -11.61 -7.14
N LEU A 199 -0.99 -12.51 -7.98
CA LEU A 199 -1.20 -12.28 -9.41
C LEU A 199 -2.51 -11.55 -9.68
N SER A 200 -3.53 -11.80 -8.84
CA SER A 200 -4.85 -11.20 -8.98
C SER A 200 -5.60 -11.15 -7.64
N LEU A 201 -6.52 -10.20 -7.52
CA LEU A 201 -7.48 -10.10 -6.42
C LEU A 201 -8.90 -10.00 -6.99
N THR A 202 -9.84 -10.64 -6.32
CA THR A 202 -11.27 -10.48 -6.57
C THR A 202 -11.90 -9.78 -5.38
N THR A 203 -12.70 -8.74 -5.62
CA THR A 203 -13.39 -7.98 -4.58
C THR A 203 -14.83 -7.69 -4.94
N LYS A 204 -15.68 -7.45 -3.95
CA LYS A 204 -17.05 -6.97 -4.18
C LYS A 204 -17.03 -5.52 -4.66
N THR A 205 -18.06 -5.16 -5.41
CA THR A 205 -18.35 -3.78 -5.82
C THR A 205 -19.78 -3.43 -5.47
N TRP A 206 -20.08 -2.13 -5.36
CA TRP A 206 -21.37 -1.61 -4.96
C TRP A 206 -21.94 -0.70 -6.03
N LYS A 207 -23.26 -0.76 -6.18
CA LYS A 207 -24.00 0.20 -6.97
C LYS A 207 -24.00 1.56 -6.24
N PRO A 208 -23.65 2.67 -6.92
CA PRO A 208 -23.91 3.99 -6.39
C PRO A 208 -25.39 4.21 -6.11
N THR A 209 -25.74 4.68 -4.91
CA THR A 209 -27.09 5.14 -4.60
C THR A 209 -27.42 6.43 -5.36
N TYR A 210 -26.45 7.34 -5.44
CA TYR A 210 -26.54 8.61 -6.15
C TYR A 210 -25.39 8.73 -7.17
N GLN A 211 -25.70 9.31 -8.33
CA GLN A 211 -24.78 9.42 -9.48
C GLN A 211 -23.49 10.18 -9.14
N GLN A 212 -23.59 11.23 -8.33
CA GLN A 212 -22.45 12.07 -7.94
C GLN A 212 -22.43 12.26 -6.43
N ALA A 213 -21.23 12.25 -5.85
CA ALA A 213 -21.03 12.78 -4.50
C ALA A 213 -21.06 14.31 -4.55
N ILE A 214 -21.52 14.92 -3.47
CA ILE A 214 -21.26 16.32 -3.21
C ILE A 214 -19.83 16.44 -2.66
N ASN A 215 -19.00 17.23 -3.35
CA ASN A 215 -17.73 17.68 -2.80
C ASN A 215 -17.98 19.01 -2.07
N TYR A 216 -17.30 19.22 -0.94
CA TYR A 216 -17.45 20.46 -0.20
C TYR A 216 -16.16 20.87 0.49
N THR A 217 -16.03 22.17 0.73
CA THR A 217 -14.97 22.78 1.51
C THR A 217 -15.57 23.64 2.61
N ILE A 218 -15.06 23.51 3.83
CA ILE A 218 -15.27 24.42 4.95
C ILE A 218 -13.99 25.23 5.11
N ALA A 219 -14.07 26.56 5.14
CA ALA A 219 -12.93 27.44 5.32
C ALA A 219 -13.18 28.43 6.47
N LEU A 220 -12.27 28.49 7.44
CA LEU A 220 -12.35 29.49 8.50
C LEU A 220 -11.94 30.86 7.96
N ALA A 221 -12.68 31.91 8.34
CA ALA A 221 -12.26 33.29 8.13
C ALA A 221 -11.14 33.69 9.12
N ASP A 222 -11.23 33.24 10.37
CA ASP A 222 -10.18 33.45 11.36
C ASP A 222 -9.01 32.47 11.12
N SER A 223 -7.83 33.04 10.91
CA SER A 223 -6.58 32.32 10.69
C SER A 223 -5.77 32.11 11.98
N SER A 224 -6.33 32.46 13.13
CA SER A 224 -5.70 32.24 14.43
C SER A 224 -5.60 30.74 14.75
N PRO A 225 -4.49 30.26 15.32
CA PRO A 225 -4.37 28.87 15.75
C PRO A 225 -5.47 28.43 16.71
N GLY A 226 -5.98 29.36 17.54
CA GLY A 226 -7.11 29.13 18.44
C GLY A 226 -8.37 28.73 17.66
N ALA A 227 -8.76 29.51 16.65
CA ALA A 227 -9.90 29.18 15.79
C ALA A 227 -9.73 27.83 15.07
N GLY A 228 -8.52 27.51 14.61
CA GLY A 228 -8.22 26.20 14.02
C GLY A 228 -8.46 25.04 15.01
N VAL A 229 -8.02 25.19 16.26
CA VAL A 229 -8.21 24.20 17.33
C VAL A 229 -9.68 24.11 17.75
N ASP A 230 -10.34 25.23 17.97
CA ASP A 230 -11.76 25.29 18.35
C ASP A 230 -12.63 24.61 17.28
N ALA A 231 -12.35 24.87 15.99
CA ALA A 231 -13.01 24.20 14.89
C ALA A 231 -12.77 22.67 14.89
N LEU A 232 -11.53 22.22 15.14
CA LEU A 232 -11.25 20.79 15.24
C LEU A 232 -12.04 20.12 16.38
N LEU A 233 -12.09 20.77 17.55
CA LEU A 233 -12.83 20.26 18.70
C LEU A 233 -14.34 20.20 18.41
N ALA A 234 -14.90 21.27 17.85
CA ALA A 234 -16.31 21.31 17.45
C ALA A 234 -16.65 20.20 16.44
N ILE A 235 -15.80 19.98 15.43
CA ILE A 235 -15.93 18.88 14.46
C ILE A 235 -15.92 17.52 15.17
N GLN A 236 -15.01 17.31 16.12
CA GLN A 236 -14.91 16.06 16.87
C GLN A 236 -16.13 15.82 17.76
N ASP A 237 -16.58 16.84 18.49
CA ASP A 237 -17.76 16.75 19.34
C ASP A 237 -19.04 16.51 18.53
N HIS A 238 -19.16 17.17 17.37
CA HIS A 238 -20.25 16.94 16.42
C HIS A 238 -20.30 15.48 15.96
N TYR A 239 -19.15 14.92 15.63
CA TYR A 239 -19.01 13.51 15.26
C TYR A 239 -19.38 12.57 16.42
N LEU A 240 -18.80 12.78 17.60
CA LEU A 240 -18.98 11.92 18.78
C LEU A 240 -20.42 11.97 19.32
N ALA A 241 -21.15 13.05 19.06
CA ALA A 241 -22.57 13.18 19.37
C ALA A 241 -23.50 12.34 18.47
N GLY A 242 -22.95 11.61 17.48
CA GLY A 242 -23.74 10.76 16.57
C GLY A 242 -24.54 11.54 15.52
N ARG A 243 -24.22 12.82 15.31
CA ARG A 243 -24.89 13.70 14.34
C ARG A 243 -24.33 13.57 12.92
N TRP A 244 -23.41 12.62 12.71
CA TRP A 244 -22.60 12.51 11.51
C TRP A 244 -22.83 11.17 10.78
N PRO A 245 -23.51 11.17 9.62
CA PRO A 245 -23.85 9.94 8.89
C PRO A 245 -22.61 9.30 8.25
N ASP A 246 -22.68 8.01 7.90
CA ASP A 246 -21.56 7.27 7.32
C ASP A 246 -21.23 7.71 5.88
N GLU A 247 -22.20 8.30 5.18
CA GLU A 247 -22.07 8.88 3.86
C GLU A 247 -21.24 10.17 3.85
N LEU A 248 -21.03 10.81 5.01
CA LEU A 248 -20.30 12.08 5.12
C LEU A 248 -18.85 11.83 5.58
N THR A 249 -17.90 12.32 4.80
CA THR A 249 -16.46 12.25 5.10
C THR A 249 -15.84 13.62 5.10
N MET A 250 -14.93 13.87 6.03
CA MET A 250 -14.19 15.12 6.12
C MET A 250 -12.72 14.85 6.47
N ARG A 251 -11.84 15.64 5.86
CA ARG A 251 -10.46 15.84 6.31
C ARG A 251 -10.32 17.29 6.74
N TRP A 252 -9.89 17.49 7.97
CA TRP A 252 -9.49 18.80 8.48
C TRP A 252 -7.97 19.00 8.36
N SER A 253 -7.53 20.21 8.02
CA SER A 253 -6.13 20.57 7.89
C SER A 253 -5.76 21.69 8.86
N LEU A 254 -4.86 21.38 9.80
CA LEU A 254 -4.24 22.34 10.73
C LEU A 254 -2.84 22.77 10.32
N THR A 255 -2.38 22.40 9.12
CA THR A 255 -0.98 22.60 8.70
C THR A 255 -0.59 24.08 8.65
N ALA A 256 -1.44 24.92 8.07
CA ALA A 256 -1.27 26.36 7.97
C ALA A 256 -2.61 27.02 7.64
N PRO A 257 -2.83 28.28 8.01
CA PRO A 257 -4.02 29.02 7.60
C PRO A 257 -4.04 29.32 6.07
N PRO A 258 -5.23 29.50 5.46
CA PRO A 258 -6.54 29.37 6.09
C PRO A 258 -6.82 27.91 6.50
N TYR A 259 -7.34 27.72 7.71
CA TYR A 259 -7.70 26.40 8.19
C TYR A 259 -8.93 25.92 7.45
N THR A 260 -8.83 24.72 6.88
CA THR A 260 -9.84 24.21 5.95
C THR A 260 -10.16 22.75 6.22
N GLY A 261 -11.41 22.41 5.96
CA GLY A 261 -11.93 21.06 5.89
C GLY A 261 -12.39 20.78 4.46
N SER A 262 -12.10 19.60 3.93
CA SER A 262 -12.67 19.16 2.66
C SER A 262 -13.20 17.74 2.75
N GLY A 263 -14.26 17.46 2.01
CA GLY A 263 -15.02 16.24 2.22
C GLY A 263 -15.89 15.84 1.05
N PHE A 264 -16.43 14.63 1.17
CA PHE A 264 -17.43 14.08 0.26
C PHE A 264 -18.66 13.68 1.04
N TYR A 265 -19.83 13.97 0.48
CA TYR A 265 -21.11 13.45 0.93
C TYR A 265 -21.71 12.56 -0.15
N TRP A 266 -21.93 11.29 0.19
CA TRP A 266 -22.40 10.25 -0.71
C TRP A 266 -23.90 9.95 -0.59
N GLY A 267 -24.60 10.67 0.30
CA GLY A 267 -26.02 10.51 0.57
C GLY A 267 -26.88 11.34 -0.38
N ASN A 268 -28.13 11.57 0.03
CA ASN A 268 -29.10 12.32 -0.77
C ASN A 268 -28.65 13.78 -0.94
N PRO A 269 -28.39 14.27 -2.17
CA PRO A 269 -27.93 15.63 -2.38
C PRO A 269 -28.84 16.72 -1.79
N ASP A 270 -30.14 16.44 -1.66
CA ASP A 270 -31.13 17.38 -1.12
C ASP A 270 -31.00 17.56 0.41
N ASP A 271 -30.37 16.60 1.10
CA ASP A 271 -30.22 16.63 2.55
C ASP A 271 -28.92 17.35 2.99
N PHE A 272 -28.03 17.70 2.06
CA PHE A 272 -26.67 18.17 2.36
C PHE A 272 -26.64 19.47 3.18
N ASP A 273 -27.40 20.48 2.78
CA ASP A 273 -27.35 21.78 3.45
C ASP A 273 -27.88 21.67 4.89
N ALA A 274 -29.02 20.99 5.07
CA ALA A 274 -29.60 20.72 6.39
C ALA A 274 -28.69 19.85 7.27
N LEU A 275 -27.91 18.95 6.66
CA LEU A 275 -26.95 18.11 7.37
C LEU A 275 -25.75 18.92 7.90
N LEU A 276 -25.19 19.84 7.11
CA LEU A 276 -23.97 20.57 7.45
C LEU A 276 -24.24 21.86 8.24
N GLU A 277 -25.44 22.45 8.13
CA GLU A 277 -25.82 23.68 8.82
C GLU A 277 -25.53 23.66 10.33
N PRO A 278 -25.90 22.60 11.10
CA PRO A 278 -25.65 22.59 12.54
C PRO A 278 -24.15 22.53 12.87
N LEU A 279 -23.34 21.85 12.04
CA LEU A 279 -21.89 21.86 12.22
C LEU A 279 -21.31 23.24 11.93
N VAL A 280 -21.70 23.88 10.82
CA VAL A 280 -21.20 25.21 10.46
C VAL A 280 -21.55 26.26 11.52
N ALA A 281 -22.72 26.14 12.16
CA ALA A 281 -23.13 27.01 13.27
C ALA A 281 -22.29 26.81 14.55
N GLU A 282 -21.62 25.67 14.71
CA GLU A 282 -20.72 25.38 15.84
C GLU A 282 -19.27 25.84 15.57
N LEU A 283 -18.95 26.25 14.34
CA LEU A 283 -17.62 26.69 13.93
C LEU A 283 -17.43 28.20 14.16
N PRO A 284 -16.16 28.68 14.19
CA PRO A 284 -15.87 30.10 14.37
C PRO A 284 -16.61 31.03 13.39
N ASP A 285 -16.96 32.22 13.88
CA ASP A 285 -17.70 33.22 13.10
C ASP A 285 -17.05 33.52 11.73
N GLY A 286 -17.88 33.66 10.72
CA GLY A 286 -17.43 33.91 9.34
C GLY A 286 -16.92 32.67 8.60
N THR A 287 -17.04 31.48 9.19
CA THR A 287 -16.79 30.21 8.48
C THR A 287 -17.63 30.12 7.20
N GLN A 288 -16.98 29.72 6.10
CA GLN A 288 -17.62 29.56 4.80
C GLN A 288 -17.74 28.07 4.44
N LEU A 289 -18.94 27.65 4.06
CA LEU A 289 -19.20 26.36 3.44
C LEU A 289 -19.38 26.56 1.93
N THR A 290 -18.53 25.90 1.14
CA THR A 290 -18.60 25.92 -0.32
C THR A 290 -18.89 24.53 -0.82
N ARG A 291 -20.04 24.36 -1.48
CA ARG A 291 -20.36 23.17 -2.28
C ARG A 291 -19.63 23.24 -3.61
N THR A 292 -19.13 22.11 -4.09
CA THR A 292 -18.67 21.99 -5.47
C THR A 292 -19.25 20.75 -6.11
N ASP A 293 -19.86 20.94 -7.28
CA ASP A 293 -20.49 19.83 -7.98
C ASP A 293 -19.43 18.98 -8.69
N GLY A 294 -19.32 17.73 -8.23
CA GLY A 294 -18.50 16.70 -8.83
C GLY A 294 -17.00 16.75 -8.50
N LEU A 295 -16.22 16.04 -9.32
CA LEU A 295 -14.77 15.88 -9.18
C LEU A 295 -13.99 17.00 -9.87
N GLU A 296 -14.61 18.08 -10.34
CA GLU A 296 -13.88 19.13 -11.05
C GLU A 296 -12.84 19.87 -10.19
N PRO A 297 -13.02 20.11 -8.88
CA PRO A 297 -11.93 20.59 -8.04
C PRO A 297 -10.78 19.61 -7.98
N PHE A 298 -11.06 18.31 -7.99
CA PHE A 298 -10.04 17.26 -7.99
C PHE A 298 -9.31 17.20 -9.35
N ARG A 299 -10.03 17.32 -10.48
CA ARG A 299 -9.44 17.36 -11.83
C ARG A 299 -8.66 18.65 -12.07
N ALA A 300 -9.19 19.80 -11.64
CA ALA A 300 -8.53 21.10 -11.70
C ALA A 300 -7.31 21.15 -10.77
N GLN A 301 -7.38 20.54 -9.58
CA GLN A 301 -6.24 20.36 -8.69
C GLN A 301 -5.16 19.49 -9.36
N LEU A 302 -5.52 18.33 -9.92
CA LEU A 302 -4.57 17.47 -10.65
C LEU A 302 -3.92 18.19 -11.84
N ALA A 303 -4.64 19.07 -12.52
CA ALA A 303 -4.11 19.88 -13.63
C ALA A 303 -3.28 21.09 -13.16
N ALA A 304 -3.64 21.71 -12.03
CA ALA A 304 -2.98 22.90 -11.49
C ALA A 304 -1.72 22.56 -10.67
N GLU A 305 -1.70 21.41 -10.01
CA GLU A 305 -0.60 20.93 -9.18
C GLU A 305 0.48 20.23 -10.02
N GLY A 306 1.14 20.91 -10.96
CA GLY A 306 2.40 20.42 -11.56
C GLY A 306 3.54 20.27 -10.53
N VAL A 307 3.34 19.46 -9.49
CA VAL A 307 3.97 19.56 -8.17
C VAL A 307 4.27 18.15 -7.61
N PRO A 308 5.47 17.96 -7.03
CA PRO A 308 5.89 16.72 -6.42
C PRO A 308 5.15 16.45 -5.11
N LEU A 309 4.87 15.17 -4.91
CA LEU A 309 3.96 14.65 -3.90
C LEU A 309 4.44 14.83 -2.45
N ARG A 310 3.54 15.29 -1.58
CA ARG A 310 3.70 15.24 -0.10
C ARG A 310 2.53 14.47 0.51
N GLY A 311 2.84 13.43 1.28
CA GLY A 311 1.88 12.47 1.84
C GLY A 311 1.59 12.64 3.34
N PHE A 312 0.55 11.94 3.80
CA PHE A 312 0.17 11.77 5.20
C PHE A 312 1.08 10.76 5.91
N VAL A 313 1.20 10.84 7.24
CA VAL A 313 2.13 10.03 8.05
C VAL A 313 1.50 8.70 8.45
N ASN A 314 2.08 7.59 7.97
CA ASN A 314 2.08 6.29 8.65
C ASN A 314 3.54 5.84 8.72
N TYR A 315 4.28 6.40 9.68
CA TYR A 315 5.70 6.10 9.85
C TYR A 315 5.86 4.67 10.36
N ARG A 316 6.79 3.91 9.75
CA ARG A 316 7.38 2.74 10.38
C ARG A 316 8.37 3.24 11.41
N ASP A 317 8.12 2.96 12.69
CA ASP A 317 9.16 3.11 13.70
C ASP A 317 10.23 2.03 13.48
N THR A 318 11.35 2.42 12.86
CA THR A 318 12.48 1.53 12.55
C THR A 318 13.19 1.05 13.82
N ALA A 319 12.89 1.63 14.99
CA ALA A 319 13.45 1.22 16.27
C ALA A 319 12.69 0.05 16.92
N LEU A 320 11.53 -0.35 16.41
CA LEU A 320 10.79 -1.48 16.97
C LEU A 320 11.49 -2.81 16.65
N THR A 321 11.82 -3.55 17.70
CA THR A 321 12.24 -4.96 17.63
C THR A 321 11.13 -5.84 17.05
N VAL A 322 11.49 -7.07 16.66
CA VAL A 322 10.52 -8.06 16.16
C VAL A 322 9.38 -8.27 17.15
N ASP A 323 9.68 -8.48 18.43
CA ASP A 323 8.67 -8.68 19.48
C ASP A 323 7.72 -7.47 19.60
N GLN A 324 8.27 -6.25 19.52
CA GLN A 324 7.46 -5.03 19.64
C GLN A 324 6.55 -4.80 18.45
N TRP A 325 7.03 -4.93 17.21
CA TRP A 325 6.17 -4.70 16.06
C TRP A 325 5.18 -5.84 15.87
N SER A 326 5.59 -7.10 16.09
CA SER A 326 4.72 -8.26 15.90
C SER A 326 3.58 -8.28 16.92
N GLY A 327 3.87 -7.95 18.18
CA GLY A 327 2.85 -7.80 19.22
C GLY A 327 1.83 -6.70 18.91
N ARG A 328 2.25 -5.62 18.25
CA ARG A 328 1.36 -4.50 17.87
C ARG A 328 0.53 -4.80 16.61
N LEU A 329 1.13 -5.41 15.59
CA LEU A 329 0.47 -5.64 14.30
C LEU A 329 -0.39 -6.91 14.32
N TYR A 330 0.08 -7.96 14.98
CA TYR A 330 -0.50 -9.30 14.89
C TYR A 330 -0.92 -9.89 16.24
N GLY A 331 -0.33 -9.42 17.35
CA GLY A 331 -0.62 -9.93 18.69
C GLY A 331 -0.43 -11.45 18.75
N ASP A 332 -1.40 -12.15 19.34
CA ASP A 332 -1.37 -13.61 19.50
C ASP A 332 -1.40 -14.38 18.17
N ASN A 333 -1.74 -13.72 17.06
CA ASN A 333 -1.76 -14.34 15.74
C ASN A 333 -0.37 -14.51 15.11
N TYR A 334 0.66 -13.87 15.66
CA TYR A 334 1.99 -13.90 15.06
C TYR A 334 2.56 -15.32 14.92
N ALA A 335 2.45 -16.14 15.97
CA ALA A 335 2.92 -17.52 15.92
C ALA A 335 2.21 -18.33 14.84
N LYS A 336 0.89 -18.14 14.67
CA LYS A 336 0.11 -18.77 13.59
C LYS A 336 0.60 -18.34 12.22
N LEU A 337 0.86 -17.05 12.01
CA LEU A 337 1.41 -16.52 10.76
C LEU A 337 2.76 -17.17 10.41
N GLN A 338 3.63 -17.37 11.40
CA GLN A 338 4.91 -18.07 11.22
C GLN A 338 4.72 -19.57 10.89
N GLN A 339 3.73 -20.24 11.49
CA GLN A 339 3.42 -21.63 11.11
C GLN A 339 2.93 -21.73 9.67
N LEU A 340 2.04 -20.82 9.23
CA LEU A 340 1.59 -20.76 7.83
C LEU A 340 2.74 -20.50 6.86
N LYS A 341 3.74 -19.72 7.29
CA LYS A 341 4.93 -19.44 6.49
C LYS A 341 5.65 -20.75 6.11
N THR A 342 5.72 -21.72 7.02
CA THR A 342 6.36 -23.03 6.74
C THR A 342 5.64 -23.87 5.68
N VAL A 343 4.38 -23.56 5.38
CA VAL A 343 3.57 -24.26 4.37
C VAL A 343 3.71 -23.58 3.01
N TYR A 344 3.54 -22.26 2.97
CA TYR A 344 3.43 -21.50 1.72
C TYR A 344 4.77 -20.92 1.22
N ASP A 345 5.74 -20.72 2.11
CA ASP A 345 7.10 -20.28 1.78
C ASP A 345 8.13 -20.88 2.77
N PRO A 346 8.33 -22.22 2.74
CA PRO A 346 9.28 -22.93 3.61
C PRO A 346 10.74 -22.51 3.41
N GLU A 347 11.09 -21.86 2.29
CA GLU A 347 12.43 -21.34 2.03
C GLU A 347 12.61 -19.91 2.59
N GLY A 348 11.54 -19.26 3.05
CA GLY A 348 11.58 -17.90 3.59
C GLY A 348 11.90 -16.83 2.53
N MET A 349 11.68 -17.14 1.25
CA MET A 349 12.00 -16.29 0.10
C MET A 349 11.35 -14.91 0.19
N PHE A 350 10.11 -14.83 0.65
CA PHE A 350 9.35 -13.59 0.79
C PHE A 350 9.54 -12.90 2.15
N THR A 351 10.58 -13.25 2.91
CA THR A 351 10.99 -12.52 4.13
C THR A 351 11.91 -11.36 3.75
N ALA A 352 11.48 -10.56 2.78
CA ALA A 352 12.28 -9.57 2.06
C ALA A 352 12.41 -8.21 2.76
N HIS A 353 11.64 -7.96 3.83
CA HIS A 353 11.70 -6.71 4.58
C HIS A 353 11.56 -6.94 6.09
N PRO A 354 11.87 -5.94 6.93
CA PRO A 354 11.98 -6.11 8.39
C PRO A 354 10.67 -6.43 9.13
N GLN A 355 9.53 -6.28 8.44
CA GLN A 355 8.19 -6.56 8.95
C GLN A 355 7.52 -7.71 8.20
N SER A 356 8.25 -8.41 7.32
CA SER A 356 7.73 -9.64 6.73
C SER A 356 7.56 -10.68 7.83
N ILE A 357 6.63 -11.61 7.65
CA ILE A 357 6.54 -12.79 8.50
C ILE A 357 7.76 -13.68 8.20
N PRO A 358 8.67 -13.91 9.17
CA PRO A 358 9.81 -14.81 9.00
C PRO A 358 9.39 -16.26 9.29
N LEU A 359 10.23 -17.22 8.90
CA LEU A 359 10.09 -18.58 9.42
C LEU A 359 10.26 -18.61 10.94
N PRO A 360 9.71 -19.61 11.65
CA PRO A 360 9.96 -19.79 13.08
C PRO A 360 11.47 -19.81 13.38
N GLY A 361 11.91 -18.94 14.29
CA GLY A 361 13.33 -18.82 14.67
C GLY A 361 14.21 -17.99 13.72
N GLN A 362 13.71 -17.59 12.56
CA GLN A 362 14.41 -16.69 11.64
C GLN A 362 14.17 -15.22 12.04
N GLN A 363 15.22 -14.40 11.94
CA GLN A 363 15.09 -12.94 12.04
C GLN A 363 14.87 -12.35 10.63
N PRO A 364 13.91 -11.42 10.46
CA PRO A 364 13.76 -10.72 9.19
C PRO A 364 14.96 -9.77 8.97
N PRO A 365 15.18 -9.30 7.73
CA PRO A 365 16.24 -8.33 7.42
C PRO A 365 16.19 -7.09 8.31
N ALA A 366 17.35 -6.48 8.56
CA ALA A 366 17.44 -5.24 9.32
C ALA A 366 16.78 -4.06 8.59
N ALA A 367 16.34 -3.06 9.36
CA ALA A 367 15.86 -1.79 8.82
C ALA A 367 16.91 -1.10 7.96
N VAL A 368 16.50 -0.64 6.77
CA VAL A 368 17.26 0.35 6.00
C VAL A 368 16.74 1.72 6.38
N ASN A 369 17.63 2.64 6.74
CA ASN A 369 17.29 4.03 7.01
C ASN A 369 17.41 4.88 5.77
#